data_AF-A0A7K3G5Z7-F1
#
_entry.id   AF-A0A7K3G5Z7-F1
#
_cell.length_a   1.000
_cell.length_b   1.000
_cell.length_c   1.000
_cell.angle_alpha   90.00
_cell.angle_beta   90.00
_cell.angle_gamma   90.00
#
_symmetry.space_group_name_H-M   'P 1'
#
loop_
_entity.id
_entity.type
_entity.pdbx_description
1 polymer ?
#
loop_
_entity_poly.entity_id
_entity_poly.type
_entity_poly.pdbx_seq_one_letter_code
_entity_poly.pdbx_strand_id
1 'polypeptide(L)'
;MQLHLIGNVPDGLTLRARSFVSAHGVKVDVRPVEGHRQWWLDRDVPASAIDRMAAYQERWGGLLLPPAPKYDGGPKYLDPDAPEADSAGWWFEAGMQRAAVPYSFMIGPSGEFGIHAGKWAPLHATVEGWVESLALAHHASMRARQVTKLVGDDVDGIDLTGYAPVREVRGLTDTWWRGPDSLVALYDGEATALDFPRGRTAMIYSGLDEWGLRGGVDDD
;
A
#
# COMPACT_ATOMS: atom_id res chain seq x y z
N MET A 1 -11.54 -18.21 11.09
CA MET A 1 -11.58 -17.45 9.82
C MET A 1 -12.90 -16.70 9.70
N GLN A 2 -12.87 -15.39 9.88
CA GLN A 2 -14.06 -14.54 9.73
C GLN A 2 -14.08 -14.05 8.29
N LEU A 3 -15.11 -14.46 7.53
CA LEU A 3 -15.13 -14.34 6.07
C LEU A 3 -15.54 -12.95 5.56
N HIS A 4 -16.14 -12.09 6.39
CA HIS A 4 -16.53 -10.73 6.02
C HIS A 4 -16.39 -9.78 7.22
N LEU A 5 -15.59 -8.72 7.05
CA LEU A 5 -15.22 -7.75 8.11
C LEU A 5 -16.21 -6.58 8.24
N ILE A 6 -17.52 -6.85 8.22
CA ILE A 6 -18.57 -5.81 8.16
C ILE A 6 -18.50 -4.80 9.34
N GLY A 7 -17.81 -5.11 10.44
CA GLY A 7 -17.65 -4.21 11.59
C GLY A 7 -16.23 -4.03 12.13
N ASN A 8 -15.19 -4.49 11.44
CA ASN A 8 -13.80 -4.38 11.90
C ASN A 8 -12.88 -3.79 10.82
N VAL A 9 -13.41 -2.79 10.11
CA VAL A 9 -12.66 -2.02 9.11
C VAL A 9 -11.92 -0.88 9.81
N PRO A 10 -10.62 -0.72 9.55
CA PRO A 10 -9.84 0.38 10.11
C PRO A 10 -10.45 1.75 9.81
N ASP A 11 -10.41 2.64 10.81
CA ASP A 11 -10.83 4.03 10.66
C ASP A 11 -9.91 4.83 9.74
N GLY A 12 -10.28 6.07 9.39
CA GLY A 12 -9.46 6.97 8.56
C GLY A 12 -9.42 6.64 7.07
N LEU A 13 -10.13 5.60 6.63
CA LEU A 13 -10.31 5.24 5.23
C LEU A 13 -11.54 5.96 4.62
N THR A 14 -11.45 6.30 3.33
CA THR A 14 -12.55 6.76 2.49
C THR A 14 -13.67 5.71 2.43
N LEU A 15 -14.88 6.13 2.04
CA LEU A 15 -15.99 5.19 1.88
C LEU A 15 -15.65 4.07 0.87
N ARG A 16 -14.96 4.41 -0.23
CA ARG A 16 -14.49 3.43 -1.22
C ARG A 16 -13.58 2.38 -0.57
N ALA A 17 -12.54 2.79 0.14
CA ALA A 17 -11.61 1.87 0.77
C ALA A 17 -12.27 1.05 1.88
N ARG A 18 -13.16 1.67 2.67
CA ARG A 18 -13.95 0.93 3.67
C ARG A 18 -14.80 -0.15 3.03
N SER A 19 -15.53 0.16 1.97
CA SER A 19 -16.34 -0.81 1.23
C SER A 19 -15.48 -1.92 0.63
N PHE A 20 -14.33 -1.58 0.05
CA PHE A 20 -13.38 -2.55 -0.49
C PHE A 20 -12.89 -3.55 0.58
N VAL A 21 -12.42 -3.04 1.73
CA VAL A 21 -11.96 -3.88 2.84
C VAL A 21 -13.11 -4.73 3.41
N SER A 22 -14.30 -4.16 3.56
CA SER A 22 -15.47 -4.87 4.08
C SER A 22 -15.89 -6.04 3.19
N ALA A 23 -15.90 -5.82 1.88
CA ALA A 23 -16.39 -6.78 0.89
C ALA A 23 -15.35 -7.86 0.57
N HIS A 24 -14.06 -7.50 0.52
CA HIS A 24 -13.00 -8.36 0.00
C HIS A 24 -11.93 -8.74 1.02
N GLY A 25 -11.89 -8.08 2.17
CA GLY A 25 -10.92 -8.37 3.22
C GLY A 25 -11.26 -9.64 3.99
N VAL A 26 -10.25 -10.49 4.21
CA VAL A 26 -10.33 -11.67 5.07
C VAL A 26 -9.40 -11.47 6.26
N LYS A 27 -9.88 -11.79 7.47
CA LYS A 27 -9.05 -11.75 8.68
C LYS A 27 -8.53 -13.15 8.99
N VAL A 28 -7.20 -13.27 9.04
CA VAL A 28 -6.50 -14.46 9.51
C VAL A 28 -6.01 -14.23 10.93
N ASP A 29 -5.89 -15.31 11.71
CA ASP A 29 -5.38 -15.23 13.07
C ASP A 29 -3.85 -15.06 13.01
N VAL A 30 -3.34 -14.01 13.67
CA VAL A 30 -1.92 -13.71 13.80
C VAL A 30 -1.51 -13.71 15.27
N ARG A 31 -0.24 -14.01 15.54
CA ARG A 31 0.26 -14.08 16.93
C ARG A 31 0.48 -12.66 17.46
N PRO A 32 -0.07 -12.29 18.63
CA PRO A 32 0.13 -10.95 19.17
C PRO A 32 1.62 -10.60 19.38
N VAL A 33 2.07 -9.45 18.86
CA VAL A 33 3.42 -8.91 19.08
C VAL A 33 3.70 -8.75 20.57
N GLU A 34 2.69 -8.32 21.33
CA GLU A 34 2.76 -8.15 22.78
C GLU A 34 3.23 -9.41 23.52
N GLY A 35 2.91 -10.60 23.00
CA GLY A 35 3.36 -11.87 23.59
C GLY A 35 4.89 -12.04 23.59
N HIS A 36 5.61 -11.28 22.76
CA HIS A 36 7.06 -11.33 22.64
C HIS A 36 7.76 -10.06 23.15
N ARG A 37 7.05 -9.14 23.83
CA ARG A 37 7.59 -7.84 24.27
C ARG A 37 8.92 -7.97 25.02
N GLN A 38 8.95 -8.81 26.05
CA GLN A 38 10.16 -8.97 26.88
C GLN A 38 11.33 -9.51 26.05
N TRP A 39 11.04 -10.45 25.14
CA TRP A 39 12.05 -11.05 24.28
C TRP A 39 12.71 -10.02 23.33
N TRP A 40 11.94 -9.03 22.87
CA TRP A 40 12.44 -7.90 22.09
C TRP A 40 13.22 -6.88 22.92
N LEU A 41 12.71 -6.53 24.12
CA LEU A 41 13.41 -5.63 25.04
C LEU A 41 14.79 -6.20 25.45
N ASP A 42 14.88 -7.50 25.70
CA ASP A 42 16.13 -8.20 26.01
C ASP A 42 17.15 -8.17 24.85
N ARG A 43 16.74 -7.72 23.65
CA ARG A 43 17.55 -7.58 22.43
C ARG A 43 17.75 -6.12 22.03
N ASP A 44 17.58 -5.20 22.98
CA ASP A 44 17.78 -3.76 22.80
C ASP A 44 16.83 -3.12 21.76
N VAL A 45 15.71 -3.77 21.43
CA VAL A 45 14.64 -3.15 20.65
C VAL A 45 13.91 -2.15 21.56
N PRO A 46 13.81 -0.85 21.18
CA PRO A 46 13.15 0.14 21.99
C PRO A 46 11.67 -0.17 22.16
N ALA A 47 11.14 0.08 23.36
CA ALA A 47 9.71 -0.06 23.64
C ALA A 47 8.83 0.68 22.61
N SER A 48 9.24 1.87 22.16
CA SER A 48 8.51 2.64 21.14
C SER A 48 8.39 1.95 19.78
N ALA A 49 9.39 1.15 19.37
CA ALA A 49 9.29 0.36 18.15
C ALA A 49 8.30 -0.79 18.33
N ILE A 50 8.32 -1.46 19.49
CA ILE A 50 7.39 -2.55 19.81
C ILE A 50 5.96 -2.01 19.93
N ASP A 51 5.76 -0.84 20.54
CA ASP A 51 4.45 -0.18 20.63
C ASP A 51 3.90 0.17 19.25
N ARG A 52 4.75 0.61 18.33
CA ARG A 52 4.36 0.85 16.93
C ARG A 52 3.96 -0.44 16.21
N MET A 53 4.70 -1.52 16.40
CA MET A 53 4.33 -2.83 15.85
C MET A 53 2.99 -3.30 16.41
N ALA A 54 2.76 -3.15 17.71
CA ALA A 54 1.50 -3.51 18.36
C ALA A 54 0.32 -2.68 17.85
N ALA A 55 0.47 -1.36 17.73
CA ALA A 55 -0.56 -0.48 17.17
C ALA A 55 -0.85 -0.80 15.69
N TYR A 56 0.19 -1.13 14.92
CA TYR A 56 0.05 -1.61 13.56
C TYR A 56 -0.72 -2.93 13.50
N GLN A 57 -0.39 -3.91 14.35
CA GLN A 57 -1.07 -5.21 14.39
C GLN A 57 -2.51 -5.11 14.87
N GLU A 58 -2.79 -4.30 15.87
CA GLU A 58 -4.15 -4.05 16.36
C GLU A 58 -5.05 -3.60 15.21
N ARG A 59 -4.55 -2.67 14.39
CA ARG A 59 -5.32 -2.09 13.30
C ARG A 59 -5.35 -2.96 12.05
N TRP A 60 -4.23 -3.54 11.65
CA TRP A 60 -4.07 -4.18 10.35
C TRP A 60 -3.79 -5.69 10.42
N GLY A 61 -3.34 -6.18 11.56
CA GLY A 61 -2.85 -7.55 11.75
C GLY A 61 -3.81 -8.62 11.25
N GLY A 62 -3.32 -9.56 10.46
CA GLY A 62 -4.10 -10.61 9.82
C GLY A 62 -5.01 -10.16 8.69
N LEU A 63 -5.00 -8.89 8.27
CA LEU A 63 -5.81 -8.44 7.14
C LEU A 63 -5.19 -8.92 5.82
N LEU A 64 -5.90 -9.81 5.14
CA LEU A 64 -5.63 -10.26 3.77
C LEU A 64 -6.54 -9.47 2.82
N LEU A 65 -5.93 -8.75 1.88
CA LEU A 65 -6.62 -8.02 0.83
C LEU A 65 -6.41 -8.69 -0.54
N PRO A 66 -7.25 -8.39 -1.54
CA PRO A 66 -6.99 -8.74 -2.93
C PRO A 66 -5.57 -8.33 -3.37
N PRO A 67 -4.92 -9.09 -4.27
CA PRO A 67 -3.60 -8.76 -4.76
C PRO A 67 -3.53 -7.34 -5.35
N ALA A 68 -2.47 -6.62 -5.01
CA ALA A 68 -2.14 -5.36 -5.68
C ALA A 68 -1.86 -5.57 -7.17
N PRO A 69 -2.16 -4.59 -8.05
CA PRO A 69 -1.80 -4.68 -9.47
C PRO A 69 -0.28 -4.76 -9.74
N LYS A 70 0.53 -4.36 -8.75
CA LYS A 70 1.99 -4.25 -8.80
C LYS A 70 2.62 -4.88 -7.56
N TYR A 71 3.95 -5.01 -7.60
CA TYR A 71 4.75 -5.63 -6.53
C TYR A 71 4.36 -7.08 -6.22
N ASP A 72 4.11 -7.87 -7.27
CA ASP A 72 3.67 -9.28 -7.17
C ASP A 72 2.49 -9.50 -6.19
N GLY A 73 1.60 -8.51 -6.12
CA GLY A 73 0.38 -8.60 -5.33
C GLY A 73 0.50 -8.13 -3.89
N GLY A 74 1.60 -7.49 -3.50
CA GLY A 74 1.79 -6.94 -2.15
C GLY A 74 2.01 -8.00 -1.06
N PRO A 75 1.94 -7.62 0.22
CA PRO A 75 1.83 -8.56 1.32
C PRO A 75 0.63 -9.51 1.13
N LYS A 76 0.81 -10.78 1.49
CA LYS A 76 -0.25 -11.78 1.52
C LYS A 76 -1.28 -11.45 2.58
N TYR A 77 -0.82 -11.12 3.78
CA TYR A 77 -1.59 -10.55 4.87
C TYR A 77 -0.68 -9.63 5.67
N LEU A 78 -1.26 -8.62 6.29
CA LEU A 78 -0.53 -7.64 7.10
C LEU A 78 -0.24 -8.24 8.48
N ASP A 79 1.03 -8.31 8.88
CA ASP A 79 1.45 -8.83 10.19
C ASP A 79 2.87 -8.35 10.45
N PRO A 80 3.13 -7.56 11.50
CA PRO A 80 4.47 -7.07 11.74
C PRO A 80 5.40 -8.22 12.14
N ASP A 81 6.56 -8.29 11.48
CA ASP A 81 7.63 -9.21 11.87
C ASP A 81 8.85 -8.44 12.39
N ALA A 82 10.00 -9.12 12.48
CA ALA A 82 11.23 -8.66 13.12
C ALA A 82 11.53 -7.17 12.86
N PRO A 83 11.64 -6.36 13.93
CA PRO A 83 12.04 -4.98 13.81
C PRO A 83 13.55 -4.88 13.55
N GLU A 84 13.92 -3.91 12.73
CA GLU A 84 15.30 -3.67 12.32
C GLU A 84 15.62 -2.18 12.48
N ALA A 85 16.90 -1.86 12.66
CA ALA A 85 17.36 -0.50 12.89
C ALA A 85 18.45 -0.09 11.91
N ASP A 86 18.37 1.16 11.47
CA ASP A 86 19.42 1.85 10.72
C ASP A 86 19.58 3.30 11.21
N SER A 87 20.30 4.13 10.46
CA SER A 87 20.49 5.55 10.79
C SER A 87 19.22 6.39 10.74
N ALA A 88 18.17 5.95 10.06
CA ALA A 88 16.90 6.66 9.94
C ALA A 88 15.89 6.26 11.01
N GLY A 89 16.06 5.10 11.65
CA GLY A 89 15.29 4.70 12.82
C GLY A 89 14.94 3.23 12.83
N TRP A 90 13.83 2.89 13.49
CA TRP A 90 13.32 1.53 13.60
C TRP A 90 12.22 1.25 12.59
N TRP A 91 12.40 0.13 11.91
CA TRP A 91 11.58 -0.44 10.85
C TRP A 91 11.00 -1.77 11.32
N PHE A 92 9.99 -2.27 10.63
CA PHE A 92 9.54 -3.65 10.76
C PHE A 92 8.86 -4.08 9.47
N GLU A 93 8.85 -5.38 9.19
CA GLU A 93 8.14 -5.89 8.00
C GLU A 93 6.64 -5.59 8.12
N ALA A 94 6.00 -5.22 7.01
CA ALA A 94 4.57 -4.97 6.96
C ALA A 94 3.75 -6.27 6.90
N GLY A 95 4.35 -7.39 6.49
CA GLY A 95 3.63 -8.64 6.38
C GLY A 95 4.33 -9.65 5.48
N MET A 96 3.89 -10.89 5.63
CA MET A 96 4.38 -12.01 4.82
C MET A 96 4.18 -11.75 3.33
N GLN A 97 5.23 -11.90 2.52
CA GLN A 97 5.11 -11.67 1.07
C GLN A 97 4.17 -12.71 0.41
N ARG A 98 3.46 -12.28 -0.63
CA ARG A 98 2.59 -13.17 -1.43
C ARG A 98 3.36 -14.06 -2.38
N ALA A 99 4.49 -13.58 -2.89
CA ALA A 99 5.38 -14.26 -3.82
C ALA A 99 6.83 -14.05 -3.39
N ALA A 100 7.74 -14.84 -3.96
CA ALA A 100 9.17 -14.61 -3.80
C ALA A 100 9.60 -13.37 -4.61
N VAL A 101 10.01 -12.32 -3.90
CA VAL A 101 10.35 -11.01 -4.47
C VAL A 101 11.74 -10.58 -3.98
N PRO A 102 12.45 -9.69 -4.71
CA PRO A 102 13.79 -9.23 -4.32
C PRO A 102 13.79 -8.08 -3.28
N TYR A 103 12.67 -7.86 -2.58
CA TYR A 103 12.49 -6.81 -1.58
C TYR A 103 11.59 -7.31 -0.43
N SER A 104 11.66 -6.66 0.73
CA SER A 104 10.64 -6.77 1.79
C SER A 104 9.71 -5.57 1.78
N PHE A 105 8.43 -5.79 2.11
CA PHE A 105 7.50 -4.70 2.41
C PHE A 105 7.74 -4.26 3.85
N MET A 106 8.00 -2.97 4.08
CA MET A 106 8.36 -2.45 5.40
C MET A 106 7.45 -1.30 5.82
N ILE A 107 7.33 -1.13 7.13
CA ILE A 107 6.80 0.08 7.75
C ILE A 107 7.97 0.96 8.21
N GLY A 108 8.02 2.17 7.66
CA GLY A 108 9.07 3.15 7.91
C GLY A 108 9.00 3.79 9.30
N PRO A 109 10.07 4.48 9.75
CA PRO A 109 10.14 5.11 11.06
C PRO A 109 9.01 6.11 11.35
N SER A 110 8.44 6.73 10.31
CA SER A 110 7.32 7.66 10.42
C SER A 110 5.96 7.03 10.08
N GLY A 111 5.93 5.71 9.81
CA GLY A 111 4.72 4.95 9.47
C GLY A 111 4.46 4.78 7.97
N GLU A 112 5.43 5.14 7.12
CA GLU A 112 5.33 4.97 5.67
C GLU A 112 5.22 3.51 5.30
N PHE A 113 4.39 3.19 4.30
CA PHE A 113 4.36 1.86 3.70
C PHE A 113 5.30 1.86 2.49
N GLY A 114 6.29 0.98 2.48
CA GLY A 114 7.28 0.95 1.41
C GLY A 114 7.91 -0.40 1.14
N ILE A 115 8.92 -0.41 0.27
CA ILE A 115 9.75 -1.58 0.00
C ILE A 115 11.23 -1.29 0.28
N HIS A 116 11.95 -2.31 0.70
CA HIS A 116 13.39 -2.25 0.93
C HIS A 116 14.11 -3.36 0.17
N ALA A 117 15.06 -2.98 -0.70
CA ALA A 117 15.97 -3.88 -1.43
C ALA A 117 17.40 -3.35 -1.43
N GLY A 118 17.95 -3.11 -0.24
CA GLY A 118 19.23 -2.42 -0.08
C GLY A 118 19.13 -0.90 -0.21
N LYS A 119 18.10 -0.39 -0.90
CA LYS A 119 17.64 1.00 -0.80
C LYS A 119 16.18 1.04 -0.38
N TRP A 120 15.83 2.04 0.41
CA TRP A 120 14.46 2.33 0.84
C TRP A 120 13.68 3.06 -0.26
N ALA A 121 12.47 2.60 -0.56
CA ALA A 121 11.50 3.31 -1.39
C ALA A 121 10.15 3.40 -0.66
N PRO A 122 9.80 4.58 -0.11
CA PRO A 122 8.49 4.77 0.50
C PRO A 122 7.43 4.88 -0.60
N LEU A 123 6.52 3.92 -0.67
CA LEU A 123 5.47 3.89 -1.70
C LEU A 123 4.35 4.87 -1.36
N HIS A 124 3.88 4.81 -0.11
CA HIS A 124 2.81 5.63 0.42
C HIS A 124 3.18 6.15 1.80
N ALA A 125 2.76 7.38 2.13
CA ALA A 125 3.09 8.01 3.40
C ALA A 125 2.47 7.30 4.61
N THR A 126 1.43 6.49 4.41
CA THR A 126 0.83 5.65 5.45
C THR A 126 0.30 4.33 4.89
N VAL A 127 0.00 3.38 5.78
CA VAL A 127 -0.63 2.09 5.44
C VAL A 127 -2.03 2.31 4.84
N GLU A 128 -2.78 3.27 5.35
CA GLU A 128 -4.07 3.70 4.79
C GLU A 128 -3.89 4.14 3.34
N GLY A 129 -2.88 4.97 3.04
CA GLY A 129 -2.62 5.41 1.67
C GLY A 129 -2.38 4.25 0.71
N TRP A 130 -1.69 3.21 1.16
CA TRP A 130 -1.54 1.98 0.39
C TRP A 130 -2.87 1.23 0.23
N VAL A 131 -3.68 1.08 1.27
CA VAL A 131 -5.01 0.45 1.17
C VAL A 131 -5.96 1.23 0.25
N GLU A 132 -5.91 2.57 0.30
CA GLU A 132 -6.64 3.47 -0.59
C GLU A 132 -6.23 3.25 -2.05
N SER A 133 -4.94 3.06 -2.32
CA SER A 133 -4.43 2.79 -3.68
C SER A 133 -4.90 1.43 -4.21
N LEU A 134 -4.97 0.40 -3.35
CA LEU A 134 -5.55 -0.89 -3.71
C LEU A 134 -7.05 -0.77 -4.04
N ALA A 135 -7.80 -0.09 -3.19
CA ALA A 135 -9.23 0.11 -3.38
C ALA A 135 -9.53 0.92 -4.65
N LEU A 136 -8.72 1.94 -4.93
CA LEU A 136 -8.83 2.74 -6.14
C LEU A 136 -8.49 1.93 -7.39
N ALA A 137 -7.43 1.13 -7.36
CA ALA A 137 -7.08 0.26 -8.50
C ALA A 137 -8.18 -0.77 -8.79
N HIS A 138 -8.71 -1.40 -7.74
CA HIS A 138 -9.82 -2.33 -7.87
C HIS A 138 -11.05 -1.64 -8.49
N HIS A 139 -11.46 -0.49 -7.94
CA HIS A 139 -12.59 0.30 -8.45
C HIS A 139 -12.38 0.70 -9.91
N ALA A 140 -11.22 1.28 -10.24
CA ALA A 140 -10.89 1.73 -11.58
C ALA A 140 -10.89 0.55 -12.58
N SER A 141 -10.32 -0.60 -12.21
CA SER A 141 -10.29 -1.79 -13.08
C SER A 141 -11.69 -2.32 -13.43
N MET A 142 -12.67 -2.17 -12.54
CA MET A 142 -14.05 -2.62 -12.80
C MET A 142 -14.85 -1.63 -13.65
N ARG A 143 -14.40 -0.39 -13.77
CA ARG A 143 -15.16 0.72 -14.40
C ARG A 143 -14.54 1.21 -15.70
N ALA A 144 -13.22 1.09 -15.85
CA ALA A 144 -12.52 1.53 -17.03
C ALA A 144 -12.96 0.72 -18.26
N ARG A 145 -13.08 1.40 -19.40
CA ARG A 145 -13.28 0.73 -20.69
C ARG A 145 -12.00 0.06 -21.18
N GLN A 146 -10.86 0.62 -20.79
CA GLN A 146 -9.54 0.13 -21.18
C GLN A 146 -8.55 0.34 -20.04
N VAL A 147 -7.67 -0.64 -19.85
CA VAL A 147 -6.51 -0.55 -18.95
C VAL A 147 -5.25 -0.75 -19.77
N THR A 148 -4.38 0.26 -19.80
CA THR A 148 -3.10 0.24 -20.51
C THR A 148 -1.96 0.20 -19.52
N LYS A 149 -0.97 -0.66 -19.78
CA LYS A 149 0.27 -0.74 -18.99
C LYS A 149 1.43 -0.23 -19.83
N LEU A 150 2.19 0.72 -19.28
CA LEU A 150 3.45 1.22 -19.85
C LEU A 150 4.61 0.87 -18.92
N VAL A 151 5.81 0.68 -19.47
CA VAL A 151 6.99 0.28 -18.71
C VAL A 151 8.24 1.02 -19.22
N GLY A 152 9.20 1.25 -18.32
CA GLY A 152 10.47 1.88 -18.64
C GLY A 152 10.28 3.26 -19.26
N ASP A 153 10.96 3.52 -20.38
CA ASP A 153 11.02 4.84 -21.00
C ASP A 153 9.65 5.31 -21.56
N ASP A 154 8.72 4.37 -21.84
CA ASP A 154 7.36 4.71 -22.26
C ASP A 154 6.57 5.45 -21.17
N VAL A 155 6.99 5.33 -19.89
CA VAL A 155 6.39 6.06 -18.77
C VAL A 155 6.70 7.56 -18.87
N ASP A 156 7.87 7.94 -19.39
CA ASP A 156 8.28 9.34 -19.53
C ASP A 156 7.44 10.11 -20.58
N GLY A 157 6.74 9.38 -21.45
CA GLY A 157 5.85 9.95 -22.46
C GLY A 157 4.45 10.33 -21.95
N ILE A 158 4.14 10.07 -20.67
CA ILE A 158 2.83 10.37 -20.10
C ILE A 158 2.70 11.88 -19.82
N ASP A 159 1.83 12.55 -20.58
CA ASP A 159 1.46 13.93 -20.29
C ASP A 159 0.38 13.98 -19.20
N LEU A 160 0.78 14.46 -18.02
CA LEU A 160 -0.11 14.69 -16.88
C LEU A 160 -0.62 16.14 -16.81
N THR A 161 -0.41 16.94 -17.86
CA THR A 161 -0.94 18.31 -17.91
C THR A 161 -2.47 18.29 -17.76
N GLY A 162 -2.99 19.01 -16.77
CA GLY A 162 -4.41 19.05 -16.45
C GLY A 162 -4.91 17.89 -15.58
N TYR A 163 -4.04 16.96 -15.18
CA TYR A 163 -4.37 15.95 -14.18
C TYR A 163 -4.16 16.53 -12.77
N ALA A 164 -5.02 16.13 -11.84
CA ALA A 164 -4.89 16.45 -10.43
C ALA A 164 -4.34 15.24 -9.65
N PRO A 165 -3.43 15.43 -8.68
CA PRO A 165 -3.00 14.34 -7.81
C PRO A 165 -4.17 13.82 -6.96
N VAL A 166 -4.26 12.51 -6.86
CA VAL A 166 -5.22 11.80 -6.00
C VAL A 166 -4.66 11.78 -4.59
N ARG A 167 -5.17 12.65 -3.71
CA ARG A 167 -4.55 12.88 -2.39
C ARG A 167 -4.85 11.77 -1.39
N GLU A 168 -5.98 11.09 -1.53
CA GLU A 168 -6.40 10.06 -0.59
C GLU A 168 -5.41 8.88 -0.52
N VAL A 169 -4.70 8.57 -1.61
CA VAL A 169 -3.69 7.49 -1.63
C VAL A 169 -2.36 7.87 -0.96
N ARG A 170 -2.14 9.14 -0.64
CA ARG A 170 -0.91 9.64 0.00
C ARG A 170 0.37 9.09 -0.65
N GLY A 171 0.39 9.09 -1.98
CA GLY A 171 1.48 8.53 -2.77
C GLY A 171 2.79 9.29 -2.59
N LEU A 172 3.90 8.55 -2.52
CA LEU A 172 5.26 9.07 -2.46
C LEU A 172 6.02 8.67 -3.73
N THR A 173 6.61 7.48 -3.80
CA THR A 173 7.11 6.94 -5.08
C THR A 173 5.99 6.35 -5.95
N ASP A 174 4.86 5.99 -5.33
CA ASP A 174 3.71 5.45 -6.03
C ASP A 174 2.57 6.45 -6.02
N THR A 175 2.39 7.15 -7.14
CA THR A 175 1.47 8.28 -7.23
C THR A 175 0.27 7.96 -8.12
N TRP A 176 -0.84 8.66 -7.87
CA TRP A 176 -2.06 8.55 -8.64
C TRP A 176 -2.51 9.92 -9.12
N TRP A 177 -3.00 9.96 -10.35
CA TRP A 177 -3.40 11.17 -11.04
C TRP A 177 -4.76 10.99 -11.66
N ARG A 178 -5.63 11.99 -11.50
CA ARG A 178 -7.01 12.02 -11.99
C ARG A 178 -7.14 13.04 -13.10
N GLY A 179 -7.46 12.56 -14.29
CA GLY A 179 -7.76 13.36 -15.47
C GLY A 179 -9.27 13.48 -15.72
N PRO A 180 -9.67 13.97 -16.90
CA PRO A 180 -11.08 14.17 -17.25
C PRO A 180 -11.90 12.88 -17.35
N ASP A 181 -11.29 11.81 -17.85
CA ASP A 181 -11.93 10.49 -18.09
C ASP A 181 -10.98 9.32 -17.78
N SER A 182 -9.88 9.58 -17.08
CA SER A 182 -8.88 8.57 -16.78
C SER A 182 -8.20 8.73 -15.42
N LEU A 183 -7.74 7.60 -14.88
CA LEU A 183 -6.85 7.53 -13.72
C LEU A 183 -5.50 6.98 -14.18
N VAL A 184 -4.40 7.60 -13.75
CA VAL A 184 -3.04 7.14 -14.04
C VAL A 184 -2.35 6.84 -12.72
N ALA A 185 -1.91 5.59 -12.55
CA ALA A 185 -1.08 5.16 -11.44
C ALA A 185 0.37 5.02 -11.92
N LEU A 186 1.29 5.74 -11.29
CA LEU A 186 2.73 5.64 -11.54
C LEU A 186 3.37 4.86 -10.39
N TYR A 187 4.20 3.87 -10.74
CA TYR A 187 4.87 2.98 -9.80
C TYR A 187 6.38 3.07 -10.00
N ASP A 188 7.02 3.86 -9.14
CA ASP A 188 8.48 4.08 -9.18
C ASP A 188 9.22 3.39 -8.03
N GLY A 189 8.49 2.71 -7.13
CA GLY A 189 9.07 2.04 -5.96
C GLY A 189 10.16 1.03 -6.30
N GLU A 190 9.89 0.08 -7.21
CA GLU A 190 10.87 -0.92 -7.66
C GLU A 190 12.09 -0.27 -8.31
N ALA A 191 11.88 0.74 -9.15
CA ALA A 191 12.96 1.45 -9.81
C ALA A 191 13.87 2.17 -8.81
N THR A 192 13.29 2.71 -7.74
CA THR A 192 14.01 3.39 -6.66
C THR A 192 14.77 2.39 -5.78
N ALA A 193 14.10 1.35 -5.29
CA ALA A 193 14.68 0.40 -4.35
C ALA A 193 15.78 -0.47 -4.98
N LEU A 194 15.63 -0.83 -6.26
CA LEU A 194 16.56 -1.71 -6.98
C LEU A 194 17.59 -0.95 -7.84
N ASP A 195 17.59 0.38 -7.79
CA ASP A 195 18.44 1.23 -8.66
C ASP A 195 18.28 0.87 -10.15
N PHE A 196 17.04 0.63 -10.56
CA PHE A 196 16.70 0.15 -11.89
C PHE A 196 15.67 1.08 -12.55
N PRO A 197 16.09 2.22 -13.13
CA PRO A 197 15.18 3.22 -13.70
C PRO A 197 14.20 2.69 -14.76
N ARG A 198 14.56 1.61 -15.46
CA ARG A 198 13.68 0.97 -16.45
C ARG A 198 12.59 0.08 -15.83
N GLY A 199 12.62 -0.10 -14.50
CA GLY A 199 11.61 -0.81 -13.72
C GLY A 199 10.33 0.00 -13.46
N ARG A 200 10.34 1.30 -13.78
CA ARG A 200 9.16 2.17 -13.67
C ARG A 200 8.00 1.60 -14.48
N THR A 201 6.80 1.65 -13.91
CA THR A 201 5.59 1.16 -14.56
C THR A 201 4.48 2.18 -14.40
N ALA A 202 3.64 2.34 -15.42
CA ALA A 202 2.39 3.08 -15.30
C ALA A 202 1.19 2.20 -15.65
N MET A 203 0.08 2.40 -14.96
CA MET A 203 -1.22 1.82 -15.27
C MET A 203 -2.20 2.96 -15.57
N ILE A 204 -2.79 2.96 -16.76
CA ILE A 204 -3.72 3.97 -17.23
C ILE A 204 -5.10 3.33 -17.38
N TYR A 205 -6.06 3.80 -16.60
CA TYR A 205 -7.45 3.38 -16.61
C TYR A 205 -8.27 4.44 -17.37
N SER A 206 -8.74 4.14 -18.57
CA SER A 206 -9.37 5.11 -19.47
C SER A 206 -10.86 4.84 -19.71
N GLY A 207 -11.59 5.90 -20.09
CA GLY A 207 -13.02 5.84 -20.38
C GLY A 207 -13.87 5.70 -19.12
N LEU A 208 -13.41 6.29 -18.01
CA LEU A 208 -14.12 6.36 -16.75
C LEU A 208 -15.16 7.49 -16.79
N ASP A 209 -16.33 7.21 -16.23
CA ASP A 209 -17.31 8.25 -15.90
C ASP A 209 -16.97 8.90 -14.55
N GLU A 210 -17.78 9.87 -14.13
CA GLU A 210 -17.59 10.58 -12.86
C GLU A 210 -17.51 9.62 -11.65
N TRP A 211 -18.36 8.59 -11.64
CA TRP A 211 -18.33 7.57 -10.58
C TRP A 211 -17.05 6.73 -10.64
N GLY A 212 -16.58 6.38 -11.83
CA GLY A 212 -15.29 5.70 -12.03
C GLY A 212 -14.10 6.53 -11.52
N LEU A 213 -14.16 7.86 -11.63
CA LEU A 213 -13.09 8.77 -11.23
C LEU A 213 -13.09 9.10 -9.73
N ARG A 214 -14.27 9.23 -9.11
CA ARG A 214 -14.45 9.81 -7.77
C ARG A 214 -15.23 8.94 -6.78
N GLY A 215 -15.85 7.86 -7.24
CA GLY A 215 -16.76 7.05 -6.42
C GLY A 215 -16.19 6.70 -5.05
N GLY A 216 -16.97 7.02 -4.00
CA GLY A 216 -16.66 6.74 -2.60
C GLY A 216 -15.63 7.67 -1.95
N VAL A 217 -15.41 8.87 -2.51
CA VAL A 217 -14.71 9.99 -1.87
C VAL A 217 -15.65 11.19 -1.94
N ASP A 218 -15.83 11.88 -0.83
CA ASP A 218 -16.57 13.14 -0.83
C ASP A 218 -15.72 14.21 -1.51
N ASP A 219 -16.33 15.09 -2.29
CA ASP A 219 -15.64 16.28 -2.78
C ASP A 219 -15.45 17.22 -1.58
N ASP A 220 -14.22 17.33 -1.08
CA ASP A 220 -13.81 18.36 -0.11
C ASP A 220 -14.05 19.78 -0.67
#